data_AF-A0A7J7NZA0-F1
#
_entry.id   AF-A0A7J7NZA0-F1
#
_cell.length_a   1.000
_cell.length_b   1.000
_cell.length_c   1.000
_cell.angle_alpha   90.00
_cell.angle_beta   90.00
_cell.angle_gamma   90.00
#
_symmetry.space_group_name_H-M   'P 1'
#
loop_
_entity.id
_entity.type
_entity.pdbx_description
1 polymer ?
#
loop_
_entity_poly.entity_id
_entity_poly.type
_entity_poly.pdbx_seq_one_letter_code
_entity_poly.pdbx_strand_id
1 'polypeptide(L)'
;MEWEFLKVRLKMKSSGLIKMVRRWQKSPSSTICKGHFVVYVEDGMRFKVPLSFLNRPIFKELFKISAEKFGLPRDGPIRLPCDASFMAYVVSILQRHPPKEVEKALVISL
;
A
#
# COMPACT_ATOMS: atom_id res chain seq x y z
N MET A 1 -12.59 -17.93 -19.72
CA MET A 1 -11.29 -17.56 -19.12
C MET A 1 -11.39 -16.41 -18.10
N GLU A 2 -12.58 -15.88 -17.81
CA GLU A 2 -12.77 -14.86 -16.75
C GLU A 2 -13.01 -15.45 -15.34
N TRP A 3 -13.38 -16.73 -15.25
CA TRP A 3 -13.71 -17.40 -13.98
C TRP A 3 -12.49 -17.84 -13.15
N GLU A 4 -11.29 -17.89 -13.73
CA GLU A 4 -10.04 -18.25 -13.03
C GLU A 4 -9.42 -17.05 -12.29
N PHE A 5 -9.61 -15.81 -12.80
CA PHE A 5 -9.19 -14.58 -12.11
C PHE A 5 -10.00 -14.35 -10.82
N LEU A 6 -11.28 -14.76 -10.79
CA LEU A 6 -12.10 -14.72 -9.59
C LEU A 6 -11.65 -15.74 -8.51
N LYS A 7 -11.10 -16.90 -8.90
CA LYS A 7 -10.47 -17.84 -7.95
C LYS A 7 -9.19 -17.26 -7.34
N VAL A 8 -8.42 -16.50 -8.12
CA VAL A 8 -7.25 -15.74 -7.62
C VAL A 8 -7.69 -14.61 -6.67
N ARG A 9 -8.78 -13.90 -7.01
CA ARG A 9 -9.38 -12.81 -6.21
C ARG A 9 -9.87 -13.25 -4.82
N LEU A 10 -10.27 -14.52 -4.68
CA LEU A 10 -10.72 -15.11 -3.41
C LEU A 10 -9.60 -15.79 -2.59
N LYS A 11 -8.38 -15.91 -3.14
CA LYS A 11 -7.23 -16.53 -2.44
C LYS A 11 -6.29 -15.52 -1.79
N MET A 12 -6.58 -14.22 -1.82
CA MET A 12 -5.98 -13.25 -0.91
C MET A 12 -6.91 -13.02 0.29
N LYS A 13 -7.02 -14.07 1.12
CA LYS A 13 -7.63 -13.96 2.46
C LYS A 13 -6.87 -12.90 3.25
N SER A 14 -7.54 -12.18 4.17
CA SER A 14 -6.93 -11.13 5.04
C SER A 14 -5.58 -11.52 5.65
N SER A 15 -5.30 -12.82 5.82
CA SER A 15 -4.03 -13.37 6.29
C SER A 15 -2.82 -13.06 5.39
N GLY A 16 -2.97 -12.87 4.08
CA GLY A 16 -1.88 -12.49 3.16
C GLY A 16 -1.43 -11.04 3.36
N LEU A 17 -2.40 -10.11 3.38
CA LEU A 17 -2.15 -8.69 3.67
C LEU A 17 -1.63 -8.49 5.10
N ILE A 18 -2.20 -9.20 6.09
CA ILE A 18 -1.71 -9.19 7.47
C ILE A 18 -0.27 -9.72 7.56
N LYS A 19 0.08 -10.76 6.78
CA LYS A 19 1.46 -11.28 6.75
C LYS A 19 2.44 -10.29 6.12
N MET A 20 2.05 -9.58 5.06
CA MET A 20 2.86 -8.48 4.50
C MET A 20 3.08 -7.39 5.54
N VAL A 21 2.00 -6.88 6.15
CA VAL A 21 2.07 -5.83 7.18
C VAL A 21 2.95 -6.25 8.36
N ARG A 22 2.79 -7.48 8.87
CA ARG A 22 3.61 -8.03 9.96
C ARG A 22 5.08 -8.22 9.56
N ARG A 23 5.37 -8.56 8.30
CA ARG A 23 6.73 -8.70 7.79
C ARG A 23 7.44 -7.35 7.75
N TRP A 24 6.73 -6.28 7.38
CA TRP A 24 7.28 -4.92 7.31
C TRP A 24 7.62 -4.34 8.67
N GLN A 25 6.88 -4.74 9.72
CA GLN A 25 7.27 -4.44 11.09
C GLN A 25 8.57 -5.12 11.53
N LYS A 26 9.04 -6.15 10.80
CA LYS A 26 10.15 -7.04 11.21
C LYS A 26 11.40 -6.94 10.33
N SER A 27 11.42 -6.09 9.30
CA SER A 27 12.57 -5.95 8.39
C SER A 27 13.75 -5.22 9.07
N PRO A 28 14.98 -5.78 9.10
CA PRO A 28 16.13 -5.15 9.79
C PRO A 28 16.73 -3.94 9.04
N SER A 29 16.36 -3.70 7.78
CA SER A 29 16.68 -2.46 7.06
C SER A 29 15.71 -1.32 7.34
N SER A 30 14.60 -1.59 8.06
CA SER A 30 13.87 -0.55 8.77
C SER A 30 14.71 -0.20 9.98
N THR A 31 15.64 0.75 9.81
CA THR A 31 16.33 1.40 10.91
C THR A 31 15.29 1.71 11.98
N ILE A 32 15.37 0.93 13.05
CA ILE A 32 14.55 1.02 14.24
C ILE A 32 14.69 2.45 14.72
N CYS A 33 13.65 3.26 14.48
CA CYS A 33 13.20 4.40 15.27
C CYS A 33 12.09 5.14 14.50
N LYS A 34 10.87 5.16 15.07
CA LYS A 34 9.79 6.14 14.80
C LYS A 34 8.90 5.89 13.57
N GLY A 35 8.11 4.81 13.55
CA GLY A 35 6.74 4.87 13.03
C GLY A 35 6.50 5.15 11.53
N HIS A 36 7.46 4.93 10.62
CA HIS A 36 7.28 5.13 9.17
C HIS A 36 7.75 3.90 8.36
N PHE A 37 7.20 3.70 7.16
CA PHE A 37 7.60 2.72 6.16
C PHE A 37 7.97 3.40 4.84
N VAL A 38 8.69 2.69 3.96
CA VAL A 38 9.14 3.22 2.66
C VAL A 38 8.43 2.50 1.53
N VAL A 39 7.91 3.26 0.58
CA VAL A 39 7.30 2.77 -0.66
C VAL A 39 7.97 3.40 -1.88
N TYR A 40 7.96 2.67 -2.98
CA TYR A 40 8.37 3.12 -4.29
C TYR A 40 7.13 3.25 -5.17
N VAL A 41 7.03 4.34 -5.92
CA VAL A 41 5.99 4.52 -6.95
C VAL A 41 6.49 4.04 -8.31
N GLU A 42 5.64 4.03 -9.33
CA GLU A 42 6.02 3.57 -10.68
C GLU A 42 7.17 4.39 -11.27
N ASP A 43 7.23 5.69 -10.96
CA ASP A 43 8.31 6.60 -11.37
C ASP A 43 9.67 6.30 -10.68
N GLY A 44 9.73 5.28 -9.82
CA GLY A 44 10.93 4.93 -9.05
C GLY A 44 11.22 5.86 -7.87
N MET A 45 10.38 6.87 -7.63
CA MET A 45 10.52 7.77 -6.49
C MET A 45 10.19 7.05 -5.17
N ARG A 46 10.94 7.38 -4.12
CA ARG A 46 10.76 6.82 -2.77
C ARG A 46 9.97 7.78 -1.88
N PHE A 47 8.99 7.25 -1.16
CA PHE A 47 8.20 7.99 -0.17
C PHE A 47 8.32 7.37 1.21
N LYS A 48 8.56 8.19 2.23
CA LYS A 48 8.47 7.81 3.64
C LYS A 48 7.07 8.11 4.15
N VAL A 49 6.33 7.08 4.53
CA VAL A 49 4.93 7.18 4.93
C VAL A 49 4.76 6.71 6.38
N PRO A 50 4.00 7.42 7.24
CA PRO A 50 3.74 6.95 8.60
C PRO A 50 3.05 5.59 8.64
N LEU A 51 3.41 4.70 9.56
CA LEU A 51 2.77 3.40 9.78
C LEU A 51 1.27 3.54 10.12
N SER A 52 0.85 4.69 10.66
CA SER A 52 -0.57 5.00 10.90
C SER A 52 -1.40 5.00 9.60
N PHE A 53 -0.77 5.15 8.44
CA PHE A 53 -1.44 5.12 7.15
C PHE A 53 -1.67 3.70 6.65
N LEU A 54 -1.05 2.66 7.22
CA LEU A 54 -1.29 1.27 6.80
C LEU A 54 -2.74 0.82 6.98
N ASN A 55 -3.46 1.40 7.95
CA ASN A 55 -4.86 1.04 8.19
C ASN A 55 -5.86 1.86 7.34
N ARG A 56 -5.37 2.85 6.58
CA ARG A 56 -6.17 3.72 5.71
C ARG A 56 -6.66 2.93 4.50
N PRO A 57 -7.96 2.96 4.14
CA PRO A 57 -8.49 2.28 2.95
C PRO A 57 -7.68 2.52 1.67
N ILE A 58 -7.19 3.74 1.43
CA ILE A 58 -6.40 4.03 0.23
C ILE A 58 -5.11 3.20 0.15
N PHE A 59 -4.39 3.06 1.26
CA PHE A 59 -3.17 2.25 1.31
C PHE A 59 -3.49 0.76 1.23
N LYS A 60 -4.59 0.30 1.83
CA LYS A 60 -5.03 -1.10 1.71
C LYS A 60 -5.31 -1.47 0.25
N GLU A 61 -6.00 -0.61 -0.50
CA GLU A 61 -6.29 -0.86 -1.90
C GLU A 61 -5.02 -0.79 -2.76
N LEU A 62 -4.17 0.22 -2.55
CA LEU A 62 -2.86 0.31 -3.21
C LEU A 62 -2.00 -0.95 -3.00
N PHE A 63 -1.95 -1.49 -1.78
CA PHE A 63 -1.19 -2.72 -1.51
C PHE A 63 -1.82 -3.96 -2.13
N LYS A 64 -3.14 -3.99 -2.23
CA LYS A 64 -3.85 -5.07 -2.89
C LYS A 64 -3.53 -5.07 -4.39
N ILE A 65 -3.69 -3.94 -5.06
CA ILE A 65 -3.36 -3.79 -6.50
C ILE A 65 -1.86 -4.06 -6.72
N SER A 66 -0.99 -3.57 -5.83
CA SER A 66 0.45 -3.86 -5.84
C SER A 66 0.76 -5.36 -5.79
N ALA A 67 0.13 -6.08 -4.85
CA ALA A 67 0.32 -7.52 -4.73
C ALA A 67 -0.24 -8.29 -5.95
N GLU A 68 -1.29 -7.77 -6.59
CA GLU A 68 -1.82 -8.32 -7.85
C GLU A 68 -0.86 -8.07 -9.02
N LYS A 69 -0.29 -6.87 -9.13
CA LYS A 69 0.57 -6.46 -10.26
C LYS A 69 2.01 -6.96 -10.15
N PHE A 70 2.58 -6.90 -8.95
CA PHE A 70 4.00 -7.17 -8.70
C PHE A 70 4.23 -8.44 -7.86
N GLY A 71 3.17 -9.06 -7.34
CA GLY A 71 3.27 -10.16 -6.40
C GLY A 71 3.61 -9.71 -4.98
N LEU A 72 3.66 -10.67 -4.05
CA LEU A 72 4.10 -10.40 -2.67
C LEU A 72 5.62 -10.16 -2.67
N PRO A 73 6.12 -9.02 -2.17
CA PRO A 73 7.55 -8.80 -2.07
C PRO A 73 8.15 -9.85 -1.13
N ARG A 74 9.08 -10.67 -1.64
CA ARG A 74 9.80 -11.69 -0.84
C ARG A 74 10.87 -11.04 0.04
N ASP A 75 11.73 -10.21 -0.55
CA ASP A 75 12.81 -9.48 0.12
C ASP A 75 13.13 -8.17 -0.63
N GLY A 76 12.11 -7.34 -0.87
CA GLY A 76 12.26 -6.15 -1.71
C GLY A 76 11.37 -4.98 -1.31
N PRO A 77 11.66 -3.78 -1.84
CA PRO A 77 10.85 -2.60 -1.58
C PRO A 77 9.42 -2.79 -2.09
N ILE A 78 8.46 -2.18 -1.38
CA ILE A 78 7.06 -2.18 -1.78
C ILE A 78 6.93 -1.23 -2.97
N ARG A 79 6.50 -1.74 -4.12
CA ARG A 79 6.19 -0.93 -5.31
C ARG A 79 4.69 -0.73 -5.40
N LEU A 80 4.25 0.52 -5.45
CA LEU A 80 2.85 0.87 -5.57
C LEU A 80 2.53 1.22 -7.03
N PRO A 81 1.37 0.78 -7.55
CA PRO A 81 0.92 1.06 -8.90
C PRO A 81 0.29 2.47 -8.97
N CYS A 82 1.06 3.49 -8.61
CA CYS A 82 0.67 4.88 -8.74
C CYS A 82 1.90 5.71 -9.10
N ASP A 83 1.67 6.92 -9.61
CA ASP A 83 2.73 7.88 -9.89
C ASP A 83 3.11 8.72 -8.64
N ALA A 84 4.21 9.47 -8.75
CA ALA A 84 4.71 10.31 -7.68
C ALA A 84 3.75 11.44 -7.30
N SER A 85 3.02 12.01 -8.26
CA SER A 85 2.09 13.12 -8.04
C SER A 85 0.90 12.66 -7.21
N PHE A 86 0.33 11.50 -7.54
CA PHE A 86 -0.74 10.88 -6.79
C PHE A 86 -0.30 10.53 -5.36
N MET A 87 0.87 9.92 -5.19
CA MET A 87 1.38 9.59 -3.84
C MET A 87 1.62 10.85 -3.00
N ALA A 88 2.20 11.91 -3.58
CA ALA A 88 2.40 13.18 -2.89
C ALA A 88 1.06 13.80 -2.46
N TYR A 89 0.05 13.75 -3.33
CA TYR A 89 -1.30 14.23 -3.04
C TYR A 89 -1.97 13.43 -1.91
N VAL A 90 -1.92 12.10 -1.96
CA VAL A 90 -2.47 11.21 -0.92
C VAL A 90 -1.82 11.48 0.43
N VAL A 91 -0.49 11.58 0.49
CA VAL A 91 0.22 11.86 1.74
C VAL A 91 -0.17 13.23 2.31
N SER A 92 -0.21 14.26 1.46
CA SER A 92 -0.62 15.62 1.85
C SER A 92 -2.04 15.66 2.41
N ILE A 93 -2.98 14.97 1.75
CA ILE A 93 -4.36 14.90 2.20
C ILE A 93 -4.47 14.18 3.53
N LEU A 94 -3.88 12.99 3.66
CA LEU A 94 -4.01 12.17 4.85
C LEU A 94 -3.39 12.82 6.09
N GLN A 95 -2.34 13.64 5.92
CA GLN A 95 -1.77 14.46 6.99
C GLN A 95 -2.76 15.48 7.55
N ARG A 96 -3.73 15.93 6.76
CA ARG A 96 -4.77 16.89 7.16
C ARG A 96 -6.00 16.22 7.77
N HIS A 97 -5.97 14.90 7.99
CA HIS A 97 -7.09 14.13 8.54
C HIS A 97 -8.40 14.37 7.78
N PRO A 98 -8.47 13.96 6.51
CA PRO A 98 -9.63 14.24 5.68
C PRO A 98 -10.85 13.48 6.21
N PRO A 99 -12.06 13.98 5.91
CA PRO A 99 -13.27 13.24 6.21
C PRO A 99 -13.29 11.94 5.38
N LYS A 100 -14.03 10.94 5.88
CA LYS A 100 -14.02 9.59 5.30
C LYS A 100 -14.47 9.56 3.85
N GLU A 101 -15.32 10.50 3.42
CA GLU A 101 -15.79 10.63 2.04
C GLU A 101 -14.64 10.93 1.07
N VAL A 102 -13.74 11.83 1.46
CA VAL A 102 -12.57 12.18 0.64
C VAL A 102 -11.63 10.98 0.54
N GLU A 103 -11.42 10.25 1.64
CA GLU A 103 -10.57 9.05 1.62
C GLU A 103 -11.15 7.94 0.73
N LYS A 104 -12.49 7.80 0.71
CA LYS A 104 -13.19 6.89 -0.21
C LYS A 104 -13.06 7.34 -1.66
N ALA A 105 -13.19 8.64 -1.94
CA ALA A 105 -13.04 9.18 -3.29
C ALA A 105 -11.64 8.87 -3.86
N LEU A 106 -10.59 9.02 -3.04
CA LEU A 106 -9.23 8.64 -3.44
C LEU A 106 -9.13 7.16 -3.86
N VAL A 107 -9.84 6.27 -3.16
CA VAL A 107 -9.83 4.83 -3.48
C VAL A 107 -10.56 4.55 -4.80
N ILE A 108 -11.62 5.31 -5.10
CA ILE A 108 -12.37 5.20 -6.36
C ILE A 108 -11.53 5.72 -7.55
N SER A 109 -10.58 6.62 -7.30
CA SER A 109 -9.68 7.17 -8.31
C SER A 109 -8.45 6.29 -8.62
N LEU A 110 -8.29 5.15 -7.95
CA LEU A 110 -7.26 4.14 -8.25
C LEU A 110 -7.73 3.18 -9.35
#